data_AF-A0A0F9LCH5-F1
#
_entry.id   AF-A0A0F9LCH5-F1
#
_cell.length_a   1.000
_cell.length_b   1.000
_cell.length_c   1.000
_cell.angle_alpha   90.00
_cell.angle_beta   90.00
_cell.angle_gamma   90.00
#
_symmetry.space_group_name_H-M   'P 1'
#
loop_
_entity.id
_entity.type
_entity.pdbx_description
1 polymer ?
#
loop_
_entity_poly.entity_id
_entity_poly.type
_entity_poly.pdbx_seq_one_letter_code
_entity_poly.pdbx_strand_id
1 'polypeptide(L)'
;MADKIYVGSGKKQQYGIGISICLTDLPPEYMFEYGDKKYIKLIVNEKREVDQYGKTHYVQVDTWKPDSTVKPQVEDDGDGLPF
;
A
#
# COMPACT_ATOMS: atom_id res chain seq x y z
N MET A 1 -13.38 -0.21 -8.35
CA MET A 1 -13.06 1.19 -7.99
C MET A 1 -12.10 1.09 -6.83
N ALA A 2 -10.85 1.51 -6.98
CA ALA A 2 -9.87 1.39 -5.90
C ALA A 2 -10.12 2.54 -4.91
N ASP A 3 -10.76 2.22 -3.78
CA ASP A 3 -10.94 3.14 -2.68
C ASP A 3 -9.56 3.60 -2.18
N LYS A 4 -9.26 4.87 -2.46
CA LYS A 4 -8.04 5.52 -1.96
C LYS A 4 -8.27 5.86 -0.50
N ILE A 5 -7.71 5.05 0.40
CA ILE A 5 -7.80 5.30 1.84
C ILE A 5 -6.80 6.39 2.18
N TYR A 6 -7.32 7.57 2.50
CA TYR A 6 -6.53 8.73 2.82
C TYR A 6 -6.17 8.74 4.30
N VAL A 7 -4.88 8.63 4.61
CA VAL A 7 -4.42 8.47 6.00
C VAL A 7 -3.62 9.66 6.51
N GLY A 8 -3.35 10.66 5.68
CA GLY A 8 -2.56 11.80 6.14
C GLY A 8 -2.21 12.84 5.09
N SER A 9 -1.72 13.98 5.55
CA SER A 9 -1.21 15.05 4.69
C SER A 9 0.09 15.62 5.22
N GLY A 10 0.84 16.25 4.33
CA GLY A 10 2.08 16.89 4.70
C GLY A 10 2.41 18.11 3.86
N LYS A 11 3.49 18.77 4.28
CA LYS A 11 4.10 19.87 3.55
C LYS A 11 5.57 19.56 3.29
N LYS A 12 6.03 20.00 2.12
CA LYS A 12 7.46 19.98 1.78
C LYS A 12 8.20 20.93 2.72
N GLN A 13 9.32 20.47 3.27
CA GLN A 13 10.23 21.23 4.11
C GLN A 13 11.62 21.28 3.45
N GLN A 14 12.54 22.02 4.05
CA GLN A 14 13.88 22.25 3.49
C GLN A 14 14.69 20.96 3.27
N TYR A 15 14.48 19.94 4.10
CA TYR A 15 15.18 18.65 4.02
C TYR A 15 14.22 17.45 4.03
N GLY A 16 13.11 17.53 3.29
CA GLY A 16 12.21 16.40 3.09
C GLY A 16 10.73 16.78 3.11
N ILE A 17 9.86 15.81 3.37
CA ILE A 17 8.41 16.01 3.46
C ILE A 17 7.97 15.65 4.87
N GLY A 18 7.44 16.62 5.61
CA GLY A 18 6.84 16.37 6.92
C GLY A 18 5.38 15.98 6.72
N ILE A 19 5.04 14.74 7.04
CA ILE A 19 3.71 14.15 6.90
C ILE A 19 3.16 13.74 8.27
N SER A 20 1.90 14.07 8.51
CA SER A 20 1.14 13.61 9.67
C SER A 20 0.17 12.54 9.21
N ILE A 21 0.31 11.34 9.77
CA ILE A 21 -0.56 10.20 9.53
C ILE A 21 -1.52 10.00 10.71
N CYS A 22 -2.77 9.66 10.44
CA CYS A 22 -3.76 9.30 11.44
C CYS A 22 -3.67 7.80 11.72
N LEU A 23 -3.21 7.44 12.91
CA LEU A 23 -3.07 6.03 13.34
C LEU A 23 -4.42 5.30 13.44
N THR A 24 -5.51 6.03 13.61
CA THR A 24 -6.87 5.48 13.70
C THR A 24 -7.45 5.15 12.33
N ASP A 25 -7.08 5.92 11.29
CA ASP A 25 -7.51 5.68 9.92
C ASP A 25 -6.63 4.64 9.19
N LEU A 26 -5.61 4.12 9.86
CA LEU A 26 -4.70 3.12 9.30
C LEU A 26 -5.40 1.75 9.27
N PRO A 27 -5.77 1.26 8.07
CA PRO A 27 -6.55 0.04 7.95
C PRO A 27 -5.65 -1.18 8.21
N PRO A 28 -5.94 -1.99 9.25
CA PRO A 28 -5.12 -3.17 9.57
C PRO A 28 -5.14 -4.22 8.46
N GLU A 29 -6.17 -4.19 7.59
CA GLU A 29 -6.37 -5.14 6.49
C GLU A 29 -5.32 -5.07 5.37
N TYR A 30 -4.58 -3.96 5.31
CA TYR A 30 -3.49 -3.74 4.35
C TYR A 30 -2.12 -3.74 5.04
N MET A 31 -2.08 -4.00 6.35
CA MET A 31 -0.84 -4.24 7.07
C MET A 31 -0.38 -5.67 6.78
N PHE A 32 0.92 -5.83 6.57
CA PHE A 32 1.57 -7.12 6.39
C PHE A 32 2.65 -7.30 7.45
N GLU A 33 2.78 -8.52 7.94
CA GLU A 33 3.82 -8.90 8.89
C GLU A 33 5.02 -9.45 8.12
N TYR A 34 6.20 -8.92 8.44
CA TYR A 34 7.46 -9.40 7.90
C TYR A 34 8.45 -9.56 9.06
N GLY A 35 8.71 -10.81 9.42
CA GLY A 35 9.34 -11.16 10.70
C GLY A 35 8.44 -10.76 11.87
N ASP A 36 9.01 -10.11 12.89
CA ASP A 36 8.29 -9.62 14.08
C ASP A 36 7.77 -8.18 13.94
N LYS A 37 7.77 -7.63 12.73
CA LYS A 37 7.41 -6.23 12.48
C LYS A 37 6.25 -6.12 11.50
N LYS A 38 5.33 -5.21 11.83
CA LYS A 38 4.19 -4.83 10.99
C LYS A 38 4.58 -3.69 10.09
N TYR A 39 4.29 -3.85 8.81
CA TYR A 39 4.52 -2.85 7.78
C TYR A 39 3.22 -2.55 7.07
N ILE A 40 3.13 -1.33 6.56
CA ILE A 40 2.06 -0.92 5.66
C ILE A 40 2.67 -0.08 4.55
N LYS A 41 2.16 -0.28 3.35
CA LYS A 41 2.64 0.47 2.19
C LYS A 41 1.81 1.75 2.06
N LEU A 42 2.50 2.88 2.13
CA LEU A 42 1.93 4.22 2.01
C LEU A 42 2.46 4.87 0.74
N ILE A 43 1.59 5.47 -0.04
CA ILE A 43 1.94 6.26 -1.21
C ILE A 43 1.80 7.74 -0.86
N VAL A 44 2.89 8.47 -0.99
CA VAL A 44 2.92 9.92 -0.86
C VAL A 44 2.84 10.53 -2.26
N ASN A 45 1.78 11.26 -2.53
CA ASN A 45 1.59 11.95 -3.79
C ASN A 45 1.68 13.47 -3.59
N GLU A 46 2.27 14.16 -4.56
CA GLU A 46 2.25 15.62 -4.62
C GLU A 46 0.87 16.08 -5.10
N LYS A 47 0.32 17.09 -4.44
CA LYS A 47 -0.90 17.78 -4.90
C LYS A 47 -0.52 18.74 -6.02
N ARG A 48 -1.35 18.79 -7.07
CA ARG A 48 -1.21 19.76 -8.16
C ARG A 48 -1.30 21.21 -7.67
N GLU A 49 -2.09 21.43 -6.63
CA GLU A 49 -2.28 22.75 -6.03
C GLU A 49 -2.00 22.66 -4.53
N VAL A 50 -1.33 23.69 -4.02
CA VAL A 50 -1.04 23.81 -2.60
C VAL A 50 -2.35 24.16 -1.90
N ASP A 51 -2.75 23.38 -0.90
CA ASP A 51 -3.93 23.69 -0.11
C ASP A 51 -3.76 25.01 0.66
N GLN A 52 -4.88 25.59 1.06
CA GLN A 52 -5.01 26.77 1.92
C GLN A 52 -4.20 26.76 3.24
N TYR A 53 -3.67 25.59 3.64
CA TYR A 53 -2.77 25.42 4.80
C TYR A 53 -1.28 25.21 4.42
N GLY A 54 -0.90 25.42 3.16
CA GLY A 54 0.45 25.18 2.66
C GLY A 54 0.78 23.69 2.48
N LYS A 55 -0.22 22.81 2.45
CA LYS A 55 -0.01 21.37 2.31
C LYS A 55 0.17 21.02 0.83
N THR A 56 1.32 20.45 0.51
CA THR A 56 1.71 20.13 -0.87
C THR A 56 1.64 18.64 -1.15
N HIS A 57 1.58 17.80 -0.13
CA HIS A 57 1.62 16.34 -0.28
C HIS A 57 0.50 15.67 0.50
N TYR A 58 0.06 14.53 0.01
CA TYR A 58 -1.05 13.77 0.54
C TYR A 58 -0.66 12.28 0.57
N VAL A 59 -1.06 11.57 1.62
CA VAL A 59 -0.67 10.18 1.87
C VAL A 59 -1.88 9.28 1.79
N GLN A 60 -1.78 8.24 0.98
CA GLN A 60 -2.81 7.22 0.83
C GLN A 60 -2.21 5.83 1.11
N VAL A 61 -3.04 4.91 1.59
CA VAL A 61 -2.64 3.51 1.74
C VAL A 61 -2.63 2.87 0.36
N ASP A 62 -1.57 2.13 0.06
CA ASP A 62 -1.52 1.28 -1.12
C ASP A 62 -2.42 0.07 -0.86
N THR A 63 -3.61 0.05 -1.45
CA THR A 63 -4.56 -1.06 -1.35
C THR A 63 -4.20 -2.23 -2.26
N TRP A 64 -3.07 -2.13 -2.97
CA TRP A 64 -2.55 -3.18 -3.83
C TRP A 64 -2.03 -4.36 -2.99
N LYS A 65 -2.84 -5.40 -2.88
CA LYS A 65 -2.38 -6.72 -2.44
C LYS A 65 -1.69 -7.37 -3.64
N PRO A 66 -0.38 -7.71 -3.58
CA PRO A 66 0.14 -8.69 -4.51
C PRO A 66 -0.64 -9.96 -4.22
N ASP A 67 -1.47 -10.39 -5.17
CA ASP A 67 -2.04 -11.72 -5.13
C ASP A 67 -0.90 -12.70 -4.85
N SER A 68 -0.92 -13.34 -3.69
CA SER A 68 -0.09 -14.51 -3.39
C SER A 68 -0.62 -15.70 -4.21
N THR A 69 -0.67 -15.54 -5.53
CA THR A 69 -1.01 -16.59 -6.49
C THR A 69 0.01 -16.59 -7.62
N VAL A 70 1.26 -16.88 -7.26
CA VAL A 70 2.04 -17.79 -8.09
C VAL A 70 2.48 -18.94 -7.19
N LYS A 71 1.51 -19.78 -6.80
CA LYS A 71 1.86 -21.18 -6.59
C LYS A 71 2.11 -21.72 -8.01
N PRO A 72 3.30 -22.26 -8.33
CA PRO A 72 3.43 -23.04 -9.55
C PRO A 72 2.48 -24.22 -9.40
N GLN A 73 1.44 -24.27 -10.24
CA GLN A 73 0.68 -25.49 -10.44
C GLN A 73 1.65 -26.46 -11.11
N VAL A 74 2.16 -27.40 -10.32
CA VAL A 74 2.68 -28.66 -10.86
C VAL A 74 1.47 -29.41 -11.39
N GLU A 75 1.25 -29.34 -12.70
CA GLU A 75 0.41 -30.28 -13.45
C GLU A 75 1.05 -31.66 -13.30
N ASP A 76 0.45 -32.47 -12.42
CA ASP A 76 0.60 -33.91 -12.39
C ASP A 76 -0.32 -34.47 -13.48
N ASP A 77 0.13 -34.42 -14.74
CA ASP A 77 -0.46 -35.25 -15.80
C ASP A 77 0.08 -36.66 -15.66
N GLY A 78 -0.51 -37.39 -14.71
CA GLY A 78 -0.51 -38.83 -14.68
C GLY A 78 -1.29 -39.40 -15.87
N ASP A 79 -0.70 -39.35 -17.07
CA ASP A 79 -1.20 -40.13 -18.21
C ASP A 79 -0.76 -41.60 -18.07
N GLY A 80 -1.54 -42.33 -17.28
CA GLY A 80 -1.60 -43.78 -17.32
C GLY A 80 -2.16 -44.24 -18.66
N LEU A 81 -1.28 -44.56 -19.61
CA LEU A 81 -1.60 -45.28 -20.85
C LEU A 81 -2.10 -46.70 -20.50
N PRO A 82 -3.36 -47.08 -20.80
CA PRO A 82 -3.77 -48.47 -20.72
C PRO A 82 -3.12 -49.26 -21.88
N PHE A 83 -2.42 -50.33 -21.51
CA PHE A 83 -1.89 -51.36 -22.42
C PHE A 83 -2.99 -52.19 -23.07
#